data_AF-A0A2W6ZU69-F1
#
_entry.id   AF-A0A2W6ZU69-F1
#
_cell.length_a   1.000
_cell.length_b   1.000
_cell.length_c   1.000
_cell.angle_alpha   90.00
_cell.angle_beta   90.00
_cell.angle_gamma   90.00
#
_symmetry.space_group_name_H-M   'P 1'
#
loop_
_entity.id
_entity.type
_entity.pdbx_description
1 polymer ?
#
loop_
_entity_poly.entity_id
_entity_poly.type
_entity_poly.pdbx_seq_one_letter_code
_entity_poly.pdbx_strand_id
1 'polypeptide(L)'
;MGEAKRRSAQGLPPRQTKSAESAKDNSPRLVSWIPLSRNQADRFVQLTTRGAWIGIAALVLFWIAVRFIGPTAGWWELADGR
;
A
#
# COMPACT_ATOMS: atom_id res chain seq x y z
N MET A 1 19.55 -28.60 -20.13
CA MET A 1 20.91 -28.56 -19.52
C MET A 1 22.03 -28.10 -20.47
N GLY A 2 21.73 -27.58 -21.68
CA GLY A 2 22.76 -27.22 -22.67
C GLY A 2 23.18 -25.74 -22.71
N GLU A 3 22.37 -24.83 -22.16
CA GLU A 3 22.64 -23.38 -22.20
C GLU A 3 23.72 -22.92 -21.20
N ALA A 4 23.87 -23.61 -20.07
CA ALA A 4 24.92 -23.34 -19.08
C ALA A 4 26.32 -23.67 -19.64
N LYS A 5 26.45 -24.82 -20.33
CA LYS A 5 27.72 -25.25 -20.95
C LYS A 5 28.12 -24.37 -22.15
N ARG A 6 27.14 -23.80 -22.86
CA ARG A 6 27.39 -22.85 -23.96
C ARG A 6 27.89 -21.50 -23.46
N ARG A 7 27.41 -21.01 -22.31
CA ARG A 7 27.91 -19.77 -21.69
C ARG A 7 29.31 -19.94 -21.10
N SER A 8 29.61 -21.09 -20.48
CA SER A 8 30.95 -21.36 -19.96
C SER A 8 32.00 -21.47 -21.07
N ALA A 9 31.64 -22.07 -22.22
CA ALA A 9 32.54 -22.15 -23.39
C ALA A 9 32.81 -20.77 -24.03
N GLN A 10 31.92 -19.79 -23.82
CA GLN A 10 32.08 -18.43 -24.32
C GLN A 10 32.65 -17.48 -23.25
N GLY A 11 33.01 -17.98 -22.06
CA GLY A 11 33.54 -17.17 -20.96
C GLY A 11 32.55 -16.15 -20.37
N LEU A 12 31.25 -16.27 -20.68
CA LEU A 12 30.25 -15.33 -20.14
C LEU A 12 29.91 -15.67 -18.68
N PRO A 13 29.78 -14.66 -17.81
CA PRO A 13 29.39 -14.86 -16.42
C PRO A 13 27.99 -15.51 -16.34
N PRO A 14 27.74 -16.34 -15.29
CA PRO A 14 26.43 -16.94 -15.10
C PRO A 14 25.35 -15.86 -15.01
N ARG A 15 24.19 -16.13 -15.62
CA ARG A 15 23.06 -15.18 -15.64
C ARG A 15 22.68 -14.88 -14.19
N GLN A 16 23.03 -13.70 -13.71
CA GLN A 16 22.58 -13.20 -12.43
C GLN A 16 21.06 -13.04 -12.53
N THR A 17 20.32 -13.97 -11.91
CA THR A 17 18.88 -13.82 -11.74
C THR A 17 18.67 -12.68 -10.77
N LYS A 18 18.56 -11.47 -11.32
CA LYS A 18 18.40 -10.17 -10.62
C LYS A 18 17.17 -10.10 -9.70
N SER A 19 16.37 -11.18 -9.65
CA SER A 19 15.11 -11.29 -8.94
C SER A 19 15.21 -11.90 -7.53
N ALA A 20 16.32 -12.54 -7.15
CA ALA A 20 16.43 -13.18 -5.82
C ALA A 20 17.10 -12.30 -4.75
N GLU A 21 17.83 -11.25 -5.15
CA GLU A 21 18.67 -10.46 -4.23
C GLU A 21 18.12 -9.06 -3.95
N SER A 22 17.23 -8.53 -4.81
CA SER A 22 16.68 -7.18 -4.71
C SER A 22 15.51 -7.02 -3.73
N ALA A 23 15.11 -8.09 -3.03
CA ALA A 23 14.00 -8.07 -2.07
C ALA A 23 14.45 -8.24 -0.61
N LYS A 24 15.76 -8.16 -0.31
CA LYS A 24 16.23 -8.09 1.07
C LYS A 24 16.18 -6.64 1.53
N ASP A 25 15.20 -6.34 2.37
CA ASP A 25 15.08 -5.06 3.04
C ASP A 25 16.29 -4.84 3.96
N ASN A 26 17.26 -4.02 3.52
CA ASN A 26 18.50 -3.71 4.24
C ASN A 26 18.32 -2.65 5.35
N SER A 27 17.07 -2.31 5.68
CA SER A 27 16.77 -1.27 6.64
C SER A 27 17.10 -1.72 8.07
N PRO A 28 17.58 -0.81 8.95
CA PRO A 28 17.83 -1.13 10.35
C PRO A 28 16.61 -1.79 10.99
N ARG A 29 16.83 -2.92 11.67
CA ARG A 29 15.79 -3.55 12.48
C ARG A 29 15.43 -2.61 13.63
N LEU A 30 14.14 -2.42 13.89
CA LEU A 30 13.69 -1.55 15.00
C LEU A 30 14.14 -2.09 16.36
N VAL A 31 14.14 -3.41 16.52
CA VAL A 31 14.63 -4.13 17.69
C VAL A 31 15.24 -5.46 17.23
N SER A 32 16.30 -5.94 17.88
CA SER A 32 17.08 -7.11 17.45
C SER A 32 16.32 -8.45 17.55
N TRP A 33 15.25 -8.52 18.35
CA TRP A 33 14.52 -9.74 18.65
C TRP A 33 13.23 -9.94 17.82
N ILE A 34 12.75 -8.91 17.12
CA ILE A 34 11.60 -9.00 16.21
C ILE A 34 12.10 -8.74 14.78
N PRO A 35 11.74 -9.58 13.80
CA PRO A 35 12.07 -9.37 12.40
C PRO A 35 11.17 -8.29 11.76
N LEU A 36 11.04 -7.11 12.40
CA LEU A 36 10.40 -5.92 11.83
C LEU A 36 11.49 -4.92 11.42
N SER A 37 11.56 -4.64 10.12
CA SER A 37 12.42 -3.58 9.61
C SER A 37 11.75 -2.21 9.83
N ARG A 38 12.56 -1.14 9.96
CA ARG A 38 12.03 0.23 10.01
C ARG A 38 11.14 0.55 8.80
N ASN A 39 11.56 0.10 7.62
CA ASN A 39 10.86 0.33 6.37
C ASN A 39 9.50 -0.38 6.31
N GLN A 40 9.33 -1.55 6.94
CA GLN A 40 8.02 -2.18 7.09
C GLN A 40 7.06 -1.35 7.95
N ALA A 41 7.55 -0.80 9.06
CA ALA A 41 6.75 0.06 9.92
C ALA A 41 6.37 1.38 9.22
N ASP A 42 7.33 2.02 8.55
CA ASP A 42 7.10 3.25 7.77
C ASP A 42 6.08 3.02 6.65
N ARG A 43 6.17 1.91 5.92
CA ARG A 43 5.19 1.56 4.89
C ARG A 43 3.80 1.30 5.46
N PHE A 44 3.72 0.64 6.62
CA PHE A 44 2.45 0.43 7.30
C PHE A 44 1.80 1.77 7.70
N VAL A 45 2.56 2.65 8.37
CA VAL A 45 2.07 3.97 8.79
C VAL A 45 1.66 4.81 7.57
N GLN A 46 2.45 4.79 6.49
CA GLN A 46 2.10 5.49 5.27
C GLN A 46 0.80 4.96 4.66
N LEU A 47 0.62 3.64 4.62
CA LEU A 47 -0.60 3.02 4.09
C LEU A 47 -1.82 3.36 4.94
N THR A 48 -1.73 3.24 6.27
CA THR A 48 -2.83 3.56 7.19
C THR A 48 -3.16 5.05 7.19
N THR A 49 -2.16 5.92 7.12
CA THR A 49 -2.36 7.37 7.02
C THR A 49 -3.11 7.71 5.73
N ARG A 50 -2.69 7.15 4.58
CA ARG A 50 -3.42 7.33 3.31
C ARG A 50 -4.85 6.79 3.40
N GLY A 51 -5.03 5.62 4.01
CA GLY A 51 -6.35 5.03 4.26
C GLY A 51 -7.23 5.92 5.15
N ALA A 52 -6.68 6.53 6.19
CA ALA A 52 -7.39 7.46 7.06
C ALA A 52 -7.90 8.68 6.30
N TRP A 53 -7.06 9.27 5.43
CA TRP A 53 -7.48 10.38 4.56
C TRP A 53 -8.63 10.00 3.63
N ILE A 54 -8.59 8.78 3.05
CA ILE A 54 -9.69 8.25 2.24
C ILE A 54 -10.96 8.10 3.08
N GLY A 55 -10.84 7.56 4.30
CA GLY A 55 -11.96 7.41 5.22
C GLY A 55 -12.61 8.75 5.61
N ILE A 56 -11.79 9.77 5.90
CA ILE A 56 -12.27 11.13 6.20
C ILE A 56 -13.00 11.70 4.98
N ALA A 57 -12.41 11.61 3.78
CA ALA A 57 -13.05 12.09 2.56
C ALA A 57 -14.38 11.37 2.27
N ALA A 58 -14.42 10.05 2.46
CA ALA A 58 -15.63 9.26 2.31
C ALA A 58 -16.71 9.65 3.32
N LEU A 59 -16.33 9.91 4.58
CA LEU A 59 -17.26 10.35 5.62
C LEU A 59 -17.86 11.73 5.29
N VAL A 60 -17.04 12.67 4.84
CA VAL A 60 -17.51 14.00 4.40
C VAL A 60 -18.45 13.87 3.20
N LEU A 61 -18.09 13.07 2.20
CA LEU A 61 -18.93 12.82 1.04
C LEU A 61 -20.26 12.18 1.43
N PHE A 62 -20.22 11.18 2.31
CA PHE A 62 -21.42 10.53 2.83
C PHE A 62 -22.29 11.52 3.61
N TRP A 63 -21.70 12.36 4.44
CA TRP A 63 -22.42 13.41 5.16
C TRP A 63 -23.12 14.38 4.21
N ILE A 64 -22.44 14.86 3.16
CA ILE A 64 -23.03 15.71 2.11
C ILE A 64 -24.16 14.95 1.41
N ALA A 65 -23.94 13.69 1.03
CA ALA A 65 -24.97 12.87 0.38
C ALA A 65 -26.23 12.77 1.25
N VAL A 66 -26.08 12.42 2.53
CA VAL A 66 -27.21 12.34 3.46
C VAL A 66 -27.89 13.70 3.65
N ARG A 67 -27.10 14.79 3.71
CA ARG A 67 -27.63 16.12 4.04
C ARG A 67 -28.28 16.85 2.88
N PHE A 68 -27.87 16.56 1.64
CA PHE A 68 -28.35 17.25 0.44
C PHE A 68 -29.11 16.30 -0.50
N ILE A 69 -28.58 15.11 -0.78
CA ILE A 69 -29.23 14.15 -1.68
C ILE A 69 -30.46 13.56 -1.00
N GLY A 70 -30.40 13.24 0.30
CA GLY A 70 -31.56 12.75 1.06
C GLY A 70 -32.80 13.65 0.93
N PRO A 71 -32.70 14.95 1.29
CA PRO A 71 -33.81 15.89 1.13
C PRO A 71 -34.23 16.14 -0.32
N THR A 72 -33.28 16.33 -1.25
CA THR A 72 -33.60 16.61 -2.66
C THR A 72 -34.20 15.41 -3.40
N ALA A 73 -33.85 14.19 -3.00
CA ALA A 73 -34.45 12.95 -3.49
C ALA A 73 -35.77 12.60 -2.79
N GLY A 74 -36.19 13.37 -1.76
CA GLY A 74 -37.41 13.15 -1.01
C GLY A 74 -37.39 11.94 -0.06
N TRP A 75 -36.20 11.46 0.34
CA TRP A 75 -36.06 10.29 1.21
C TRP A 75 -36.33 10.61 2.70
N TRP A 76 -36.05 11.84 3.13
CA TRP A 76 -36.44 12.38 4.44
C TRP A 76 -36.36 13.90 4.43
N GLU A 77 -37.14 14.55 5.29
CA GLU A 77 -37.03 15.98 5.56
C GLU A 77 -36.33 16.25 6.90
N LEU A 78 -35.78 17.46 7.01
CA LEU A 78 -35.14 17.92 8.24
C LEU A 78 -36.20 18.42 9.21
N ALA A 79 -36.19 17.86 10.42
CA ALA A 79 -37.18 18.20 11.45
C ALA A 79 -37.09 19.66 11.93
N ASP A 80 -35.94 20.32 11.76
CA ASP A 80 -35.68 21.67 12.28
C ASP A 80 -36.14 22.82 11.36
N GLY A 81 -36.83 22.52 10.27
CA GLY A 81 -37.39 23.52 9.35
C GLY A 81 -38.69 24.13 9.88
N ARG A 82 -38.60 25.13 10.75
CA ARG A 82 -39.69 26.07 11.06
C ARG A 82 -39.41 27.44 10.47
#